data_AF-R4WAB7-F1
#
_entry.id   AF-R4WAB7-F1
#
_cell.length_a   1.000
_cell.length_b   1.000
_cell.length_c   1.000
_cell.angle_alpha   90.00
_cell.angle_beta   90.00
_cell.angle_gamma   90.00
#
_symmetry.space_group_name_H-M   'P 1'
#
loop_
_entity.id
_entity.type
_entity.pdbx_description
1 polymer ?
#
loop_
_entity_poly.entity_id
_entity_poly.type
_entity_poly.pdbx_seq_one_letter_code
_entity_poly.pdbx_strand_id
1 'polypeptide(L)'
;MAHANRSMVAAFGQLNVLTTLFMLVFAVLTFVVTGLASEAITFLEAHPAITVVASLVCLVVIFASSNTRSPEYYHWAEMGIVFASIGLMIASAFLAEFAAFVATYQPVTGGIISLVALVAAAITGR
;
A
#
# COMPACT_ATOMS: atom_id res chain seq x y z
N MET A 1 -18.96 25.62 -2.70
CA MET A 1 -17.61 25.53 -2.08
C MET A 1 -17.77 25.15 -0.62
N ALA A 2 -17.65 23.86 -0.30
CA ALA A 2 -17.62 23.38 1.08
C ALA A 2 -16.88 22.03 1.13
N HIS A 3 -15.62 22.02 0.69
CA HIS A 3 -14.68 20.96 1.04
C HIS A 3 -14.18 21.20 2.46
N ALA A 4 -15.07 21.15 3.44
CA ALA A 4 -14.73 21.36 4.83
C ALA A 4 -14.39 20.01 5.49
N ASN A 5 -13.13 19.57 5.32
CA ASN A 5 -12.34 18.76 6.27
C ASN A 5 -12.92 17.51 6.95
N ARG A 6 -14.07 16.97 6.53
CA ARG A 6 -14.70 15.78 7.16
C ARG A 6 -14.23 14.42 6.62
N SER A 7 -13.37 14.38 5.59
CA SER A 7 -13.09 13.14 4.83
C SER A 7 -12.08 12.20 5.50
N MET A 8 -10.92 12.69 5.96
CA MET A 8 -9.84 11.80 6.41
C MET A 8 -10.07 11.25 7.82
N VAL A 9 -10.35 12.12 8.80
CA VAL A 9 -10.47 11.70 10.22
C VAL A 9 -11.71 10.83 10.46
N ALA A 10 -12.80 11.07 9.73
CA ALA A 10 -14.02 10.25 9.85
C ALA A 10 -13.81 8.83 9.26
N ALA A 11 -13.03 8.70 8.18
CA ALA A 11 -12.66 7.39 7.62
C ALA A 11 -11.79 6.57 8.59
N PHE A 12 -10.90 7.23 9.36
CA PHE A 12 -10.13 6.58 10.43
C PHE A 12 -10.97 6.18 11.66
N GLY A 13 -12.16 6.76 11.85
CA GLY A 13 -13.01 6.51 13.01
C GLY A 13 -13.90 5.25 12.95
N GLN A 14 -14.12 4.69 11.75
CA GLN A 14 -14.96 3.48 11.56
C GLN A 14 -14.16 2.19 11.37
N LEU A 15 -12.91 2.29 10.93
CA LEU A 15 -11.97 1.17 10.92
C LEU A 15 -11.30 1.09 12.28
N ASN A 16 -11.30 -0.08 12.92
CA ASN A 16 -10.42 -0.31 14.08
C ASN A 16 -8.98 -0.49 13.57
N VAL A 17 -8.41 0.61 13.09
CA VAL A 17 -7.10 0.70 12.41
C VAL A 17 -6.01 0.13 13.30
N LEU A 18 -6.14 0.34 14.60
CA LEU A 18 -5.23 -0.23 15.59
C LEU A 18 -5.29 -1.75 15.57
N THR A 19 -6.48 -2.36 15.64
CA THR A 19 -6.63 -3.81 15.55
C THR A 19 -6.16 -4.35 14.20
N THR A 20 -6.50 -3.71 13.08
CA THR A 20 -6.01 -4.12 11.75
C THR A 20 -4.49 -4.05 11.64
N LEU A 21 -3.88 -3.01 12.20
CA LEU A 21 -2.42 -2.87 12.26
C LEU A 21 -1.79 -4.01 13.06
N PHE A 22 -2.31 -4.33 14.25
CA PHE A 22 -1.80 -5.43 15.06
C PHE A 22 -2.03 -6.79 14.39
N MET A 23 -3.13 -7.00 13.66
CA MET A 23 -3.34 -8.21 12.86
C MET A 23 -2.31 -8.34 11.74
N LEU A 24 -1.98 -7.24 11.06
CA LEU A 24 -0.93 -7.20 10.04
C LEU A 24 0.44 -7.55 10.63
N VAL A 25 0.81 -6.91 11.74
CA VAL A 25 2.07 -7.19 12.46
C VAL A 25 2.13 -8.65 12.90
N PHE A 26 1.05 -9.17 13.49
CA PHE A 26 0.97 -10.56 13.92
C PHE A 26 1.12 -11.55 12.75
N ALA A 27 0.46 -11.28 11.61
CA ALA A 27 0.57 -12.11 10.42
C ALA A 27 2.01 -12.13 9.87
N VAL A 28 2.67 -10.98 9.79
CA VAL A 28 4.08 -10.87 9.36
C VAL A 28 5.01 -11.62 10.30
N LEU A 29 4.86 -11.44 11.62
CA LEU A 29 5.67 -12.15 12.62
C LEU A 29 5.45 -13.67 12.55
N THR A 30 4.21 -14.12 12.31
CA THR A 30 3.90 -15.55 12.15
C THR A 30 4.59 -16.13 10.91
N PHE A 31 4.65 -15.38 9.80
CA PHE A 31 5.41 -15.78 8.60
C PHE A 31 6.90 -15.95 8.89
N VAL A 32 7.47 -15.08 9.74
CA VAL A 32 8.88 -15.19 10.15
C VAL A 32 9.09 -16.40 11.06
N VAL A 33 8.26 -16.58 12.08
CA VAL A 33 8.38 -17.70 13.05
C VAL A 33 8.22 -19.06 12.37
N THR A 34 7.39 -19.16 11.34
CA THR A 34 7.16 -20.40 10.59
C THR A 34 8.26 -20.70 9.56
N GLY A 35 9.22 -19.80 9.35
CA GLY A 35 10.28 -19.94 8.33
C GLY A 35 9.84 -19.63 6.90
N LEU A 36 8.53 -19.44 6.67
CA LEU A 36 7.97 -19.18 5.34
C LEU A 36 8.38 -17.81 4.77
N ALA A 37 8.76 -16.85 5.62
CA ALA A 37 9.19 -15.54 5.17
C ALA A 37 10.35 -15.60 4.18
N SER A 38 11.35 -16.44 4.42
CA SER A 38 12.52 -16.54 3.54
C SER A 38 12.14 -17.10 2.17
N GLU A 39 11.37 -18.18 2.14
CA GLU A 39 10.94 -18.81 0.88
C GLU A 39 10.02 -17.87 0.07
N ALA A 40 9.11 -17.17 0.76
CA ALA A 40 8.23 -16.19 0.14
C ALA A 40 9.04 -15.04 -0.47
N ILE A 41 10.03 -14.49 0.24
CA ILE A 41 10.88 -13.42 -0.27
C ILE A 41 11.64 -13.90 -1.51
N THR A 42 12.30 -15.05 -1.46
CA THR A 42 13.05 -15.59 -2.61
C THR A 42 12.13 -15.82 -3.82
N PHE A 43 10.92 -16.33 -3.62
CA PHE A 43 9.95 -16.51 -4.69
C PHE A 43 9.52 -15.18 -5.33
N LEU A 44 9.26 -14.16 -4.51
CA LEU A 44 8.84 -12.83 -4.96
C LEU A 44 9.97 -12.05 -5.64
N GLU A 45 11.22 -12.23 -5.20
CA GLU A 45 12.41 -11.70 -5.87
C GLU A 45 12.62 -12.33 -7.25
N ALA A 46 12.36 -13.64 -7.39
CA ALA A 46 12.43 -14.33 -8.68
C ALA A 46 11.31 -13.90 -9.65
N HIS A 47 10.19 -13.40 -9.14
CA HIS A 47 9.02 -13.01 -9.94
C HIS A 47 8.50 -11.61 -9.53
N PRO A 48 9.25 -10.52 -9.79
CA PRO A 48 8.91 -9.17 -9.32
C PRO A 48 7.55 -8.68 -9.85
N ALA A 49 7.14 -9.15 -11.04
CA ALA A 49 5.84 -8.86 -11.61
C ALA A 49 4.68 -9.40 -10.75
N ILE A 50 4.84 -10.54 -10.09
CA ILE A 50 3.81 -11.13 -9.21
C ILE A 50 3.54 -10.18 -8.05
N THR A 51 4.59 -9.61 -7.45
CA THR A 51 4.46 -8.67 -6.32
C THR A 51 3.65 -7.43 -6.70
N VAL A 52 3.93 -6.86 -7.88
CA VAL A 52 3.19 -5.70 -8.38
C VAL A 52 1.73 -6.06 -8.69
N VAL A 53 1.51 -7.15 -9.43
CA VAL A 53 0.16 -7.59 -9.81
C VAL A 53 -0.67 -7.93 -8.57
N ALA A 54 -0.12 -8.69 -7.62
CA ALA A 54 -0.82 -9.06 -6.39
C ALA A 54 -1.21 -7.81 -5.58
N SER A 55 -0.32 -6.83 -5.49
CA SER A 55 -0.60 -5.58 -4.79
C SER A 55 -1.65 -4.72 -5.50
N LEU A 56 -1.64 -4.68 -6.84
CA LEU A 56 -2.70 -4.01 -7.62
C LEU A 56 -4.05 -4.71 -7.43
N VAL A 57 -4.08 -6.05 -7.42
CA VAL A 57 -5.28 -6.82 -7.09
C VAL A 57 -5.79 -6.47 -5.69
N CYS A 58 -4.91 -6.40 -4.70
CA CYS A 58 -5.28 -5.95 -3.35
C CYS A 58 -5.89 -4.54 -3.37
N LEU A 59 -5.29 -3.59 -4.08
CA LEU A 59 -5.82 -2.23 -4.21
C LEU A 59 -7.20 -2.20 -4.87
N VAL A 60 -7.42 -3.02 -5.91
CA VAL A 60 -8.72 -3.18 -6.58
C VAL A 60 -9.75 -3.79 -5.64
N VAL A 61 -9.38 -4.80 -4.85
CA VAL A 61 -10.27 -5.42 -3.85
C VAL A 61 -10.63 -4.41 -2.76
N ILE A 62 -9.68 -3.61 -2.29
CA ILE A 62 -9.92 -2.54 -1.32
C ILE A 62 -10.86 -1.48 -1.90
N PHE A 63 -10.69 -1.09 -3.16
CA PHE A 63 -11.60 -0.17 -3.83
C PHE A 63 -13.00 -0.76 -3.99
N ALA A 64 -13.08 -2.03 -4.37
CA ALA A 64 -14.35 -2.72 -4.54
C ALA A 64 -15.08 -2.95 -3.20
N SER A 65 -14.36 -3.09 -2.09
CA SER A 65 -14.96 -3.22 -0.76
C SER A 65 -15.29 -1.88 -0.10
N SER A 66 -14.83 -0.76 -0.68
CA SER A 66 -15.07 0.58 -0.16
C SER A 66 -16.53 1.02 -0.35
N ASN A 67 -16.98 1.95 0.49
CA ASN A 67 -18.30 2.57 0.34
C ASN A 67 -18.30 3.67 -0.74
N THR A 68 -17.12 4.13 -1.17
CA THR A 68 -16.94 5.18 -2.17
C THR A 68 -16.46 4.64 -3.53
N ARG A 69 -17.22 3.73 -4.13
CA ARG A 69 -16.89 3.10 -5.42
C ARG A 69 -16.92 4.03 -6.64
N SER A 70 -17.37 5.28 -6.50
CA SER A 70 -17.36 6.24 -7.61
C SER A 70 -16.11 7.12 -7.53
N PRO A 71 -15.31 7.22 -8.62
CA PRO A 71 -14.15 8.10 -8.71
C PRO A 71 -14.46 9.58 -8.42
N GLU A 72 -15.70 10.01 -8.64
CA GLU A 72 -16.16 11.39 -8.45
C GLU A 72 -16.12 11.85 -6.99
N TYR A 73 -16.10 10.91 -6.03
CA TYR A 73 -15.95 11.22 -4.61
C TYR A 73 -14.49 11.44 -4.19
N TYR A 74 -13.53 11.24 -5.10
CA TYR A 74 -12.11 11.45 -4.82
C TYR A 74 -11.68 12.88 -5.12
N HIS A 75 -11.00 13.47 -4.14
CA HIS A 75 -10.30 14.72 -4.38
C HIS A 75 -9.13 14.44 -5.33
N TRP A 76 -8.88 15.32 -6.29
CA TRP A 76 -7.77 15.19 -7.25
C TRP A 76 -6.42 14.91 -6.59
N ALA A 77 -6.15 15.51 -5.43
CA ALA A 77 -4.95 15.22 -4.64
C ALA A 77 -4.90 13.77 -4.08
N GLU A 78 -6.03 13.21 -3.67
CA GLU A 78 -6.15 11.82 -3.20
C GLU A 78 -5.87 10.84 -4.34
N MET A 79 -6.42 11.10 -5.53
CA MET A 79 -6.11 10.31 -6.73
C MET A 79 -4.62 10.39 -7.07
N GLY A 80 -4.02 11.58 -6.97
CA GLY A 80 -2.59 11.78 -7.17
C GLY A 80 -1.72 10.89 -6.28
N ILE A 81 -2.07 10.76 -5.00
CA ILE A 81 -1.36 9.87 -4.05
C ILE A 81 -1.50 8.40 -4.45
N VAL A 82 -2.71 7.96 -4.84
CA VAL A 82 -2.93 6.58 -5.28
C VAL A 82 -2.11 6.28 -6.55
N PHE A 83 -2.15 7.14 -7.56
CA PHE A 83 -1.35 6.96 -8.77
C PHE A 83 0.16 7.03 -8.51
N ALA A 84 0.60 7.92 -7.63
CA ALA A 84 2.00 7.99 -7.22
C ALA A 84 2.44 6.69 -6.53
N SER A 85 1.59 6.09 -5.68
CA SER A 85 1.91 4.81 -5.03
C SER A 85 2.06 3.67 -6.05
N ILE A 86 1.17 3.59 -7.05
CA ILE A 86 1.25 2.62 -8.14
C ILE A 86 2.52 2.86 -8.97
N GLY A 87 2.82 4.12 -9.30
CA GLY A 87 4.03 4.49 -10.03
C GLY A 87 5.30 4.11 -9.28
N LEU A 88 5.37 4.38 -7.98
CA LEU A 88 6.51 4.00 -7.13
C LEU A 88 6.71 2.49 -7.07
N MET A 89 5.63 1.72 -7.01
CA MET A 89 5.66 0.26 -7.05
C MET A 89 6.16 -0.32 -8.38
N ILE A 90 5.67 0.24 -9.50
CA ILE A 90 6.13 -0.16 -10.83
C ILE A 90 7.60 0.24 -10.99
N ALA A 91 7.98 1.43 -10.55
CA ALA A 91 9.36 1.90 -10.60
C ALA A 91 10.28 1.02 -9.75
N SER A 92 9.89 0.65 -8.53
CA SER A 92 10.72 -0.22 -7.68
C SER A 92 10.88 -1.63 -8.24
N ALA A 93 9.90 -2.13 -9.00
CA ALA A 93 9.96 -3.46 -9.60
C ALA A 93 10.67 -3.52 -10.95
N PHE A 94 10.57 -2.47 -11.77
CA PHE A 94 11.01 -2.52 -13.18
C PHE A 94 12.08 -1.50 -13.57
N LEU A 95 12.33 -0.45 -12.77
CA LEU A 95 13.39 0.52 -13.04
C LEU A 95 14.61 0.20 -12.17
N ALA A 96 15.64 -0.43 -12.76
CA ALA A 96 16.84 -0.86 -12.05
C ALA A 96 17.55 0.28 -11.30
N GLU A 97 17.62 1.48 -11.90
CA GLU A 97 18.23 2.66 -11.29
C GLU A 97 17.47 3.12 -10.04
N PHE A 98 16.13 3.08 -10.10
CA PHE A 98 15.29 3.44 -8.97
C PHE A 98 15.36 2.37 -7.88
N ALA A 99 15.37 1.08 -8.25
CA ALA A 99 15.58 -0.02 -7.32
C ALA A 99 16.94 0.09 -6.60
N ALA A 100 18.01 0.44 -7.32
CA ALA A 100 19.34 0.66 -6.75
C ALA A 100 19.37 1.87 -5.80
N PHE A 101 18.70 2.98 -6.16
CA PHE A 101 18.53 4.12 -5.26
C PHE A 101 17.80 3.72 -3.98
N VAL A 102 16.68 2.99 -4.12
CA VAL A 102 15.91 2.51 -2.97
C VAL A 102 16.77 1.61 -2.07
N ALA A 103 17.52 0.67 -2.64
CA ALA A 103 18.40 -0.24 -1.90
C ALA A 103 19.51 0.51 -1.13
N THR A 104 20.07 1.57 -1.72
CA THR A 104 21.16 2.37 -1.11
C THR A 104 20.76 3.03 0.21
N TYR A 105 19.50 3.44 0.35
CA TYR A 105 19.01 4.19 1.51
C TYR A 105 18.03 3.39 2.38
N GLN A 106 18.03 2.06 2.27
CA GLN A 106 17.30 1.21 3.20
C GLN A 106 17.82 1.41 4.64
N PRO A 107 16.94 1.35 5.67
CA PRO A 107 15.51 1.03 5.61
C PRO A 107 14.59 2.23 5.33
N VAL A 108 15.15 3.44 5.21
CA VAL A 108 14.36 4.68 5.21
C VAL A 108 13.48 4.81 3.97
N THR A 109 14.04 4.58 2.77
CA THR A 109 13.30 4.60 1.51
C THR A 109 12.20 3.54 1.45
N GLY A 110 12.48 2.32 1.92
CA GLY A 110 11.49 1.26 2.04
C GLY A 110 10.34 1.63 2.97
N GLY A 111 10.65 2.25 4.12
CA GLY A 111 9.66 2.76 5.06
C GLY A 111 8.76 3.85 4.45
N ILE A 112 9.33 4.79 3.71
CA ILE A 112 8.59 5.86 3.04
C ILE A 112 7.66 5.29 1.96
N ILE A 113 8.16 4.40 1.09
CA ILE A 113 7.34 3.77 0.03
C ILE A 113 6.17 2.98 0.66
N SER A 114 6.45 2.23 1.72
CA SER A 114 5.43 1.46 2.44
C SER A 114 4.37 2.37 3.07
N LEU A 115 4.78 3.50 3.65
CA LEU A 115 3.85 4.48 4.21
C LEU A 115 2.96 5.10 3.13
N VAL A 116 3.52 5.47 1.98
CA VAL A 116 2.75 6.01 0.84
C VAL A 116 1.74 4.98 0.34
N ALA A 117 2.14 3.71 0.23
CA ALA A 117 1.24 2.63 -0.18
C ALA A 117 0.11 2.39 0.84
N LEU A 118 0.41 2.45 2.15
CA LEU A 118 -0.61 2.33 3.20
C LEU A 118 -1.61 3.49 3.17
N VAL A 119 -1.13 4.72 2.95
CA VAL A 119 -1.99 5.90 2.81
C VAL A 119 -2.87 5.78 1.56
N ALA A 120 -2.31 5.34 0.44
CA ALA A 120 -3.08 5.07 -0.78
C ALA A 120 -4.18 4.02 -0.53
N ALA A 121 -3.84 2.90 0.11
CA ALA A 121 -4.81 1.87 0.48
C ALA A 121 -5.93 2.40 1.40
N ALA A 122 -5.59 3.22 2.40
CA ALA A 122 -6.56 3.83 3.30
C ALA A 122 -7.50 4.81 2.58
N ILE A 123 -6.97 5.63 1.67
CA ILE A 123 -7.77 6.53 0.82
C ILE A 123 -8.74 5.73 -0.05
N THR A 124 -8.25 4.64 -0.65
CA THR A 124 -9.04 3.77 -1.52
C THR A 124 -10.12 3.00 -0.74
N GLY A 125 -9.87 2.61 0.51
CA GLY A 125 -10.75 1.79 1.33
C GLY A 125 -11.83 2.51 2.14
N ARG A 126 -12.05 3.81 1.91
CA ARG A 126 -13.10 4.59 2.60
C ARG A 126 -14.51 4.32 2.04
#